data_AF-A0A6I7FDU3-F1
#
_entry.id   AF-A0A6I7FDU3-F1
#
_cell.length_a   1.000
_cell.length_b   1.000
_cell.length_c   1.000
_cell.angle_alpha   90.00
_cell.angle_beta   90.00
_cell.angle_gamma   90.00
#
_symmetry.space_group_name_H-M   'P 1'
#
loop_
_entity.id
_entity.type
_entity.pdbx_description
1 polymer ?
#
loop_
_entity_poly.entity_id
_entity_poly.type
_entity_poly.pdbx_seq_one_letter_code
_entity_poly.pdbx_strand_id
1 'polypeptide(L)'
;MGQEIKVKTGEVKQAISKLKHSNHSIKASVPTDVKGQNHLDTAKKIDELNQTMNEVAESYASAFSKQIAQTESAVEAIKDTDKQLASSMKTK
;
A
#
# COMPACT_ATOMS: atom_id res chain seq x y z
N MET A 1 -7.67 7.41 -33.36
CA MET A 1 -7.25 6.05 -33.00
C MET A 1 -6.79 6.12 -31.55
N GLY A 2 -7.68 5.76 -30.61
CA GLY A 2 -7.45 5.93 -29.17
C GLY A 2 -6.42 4.94 -28.65
N GLN A 3 -5.65 5.33 -27.64
CA GLN A 3 -4.73 4.43 -26.95
C GLN A 3 -5.54 3.30 -26.30
N GLU A 4 -5.46 2.09 -26.84
CA GLU A 4 -6.03 0.91 -26.20
C GLU A 4 -5.34 0.66 -24.87
N ILE A 5 -6.13 0.61 -23.79
CA ILE A 5 -5.64 0.22 -22.47
C ILE A 5 -5.58 -1.31 -22.44
N LYS A 6 -4.41 -1.90 -22.73
CA LYS A 6 -4.18 -3.34 -22.63
C LYS A 6 -3.70 -3.70 -21.22
N VAL A 7 -4.59 -4.25 -20.40
CA VAL A 7 -4.25 -4.71 -19.04
C VAL A 7 -3.90 -6.20 -19.06
N LYS A 8 -2.63 -6.52 -18.79
CA LYS A 8 -2.21 -7.89 -18.50
C LYS A 8 -2.56 -8.25 -17.06
N THR A 9 -3.81 -8.64 -16.84
CA THR A 9 -4.40 -8.87 -15.51
C THR A 9 -3.58 -9.83 -14.62
N GLY A 10 -2.93 -10.85 -15.19
CA GLY A 10 -2.06 -11.76 -14.44
C GLY A 10 -0.81 -11.09 -13.87
N GLU A 11 -0.07 -10.34 -14.68
CA GLU A 11 1.14 -9.60 -14.26
C GLU A 11 0.78 -8.53 -13.19
N VAL A 12 -0.36 -7.86 -13.38
CA VAL A 12 -0.85 -6.85 -12.44
C VAL A 12 -1.25 -7.46 -11.09
N LYS A 13 -1.95 -8.60 -11.07
CA LYS A 13 -2.29 -9.30 -9.81
C LYS A 13 -1.06 -9.78 -9.06
N GLN A 14 -0.04 -10.25 -9.79
CA GLN A 14 1.23 -10.65 -9.19
C GLN A 14 1.96 -9.45 -8.59
N ALA A 15 2.00 -8.31 -9.30
CA ALA A 15 2.59 -7.08 -8.78
C ALA A 15 1.85 -6.60 -7.52
N ILE A 16 0.51 -6.52 -7.56
CA ILE A 16 -0.32 -6.17 -6.40
C ILE A 16 -0.05 -7.09 -5.21
N SER A 17 0.08 -8.40 -5.43
CA SER A 17 0.38 -9.37 -4.36
C SER A 17 1.75 -9.11 -3.73
N LYS A 18 2.77 -8.78 -4.54
CA LYS A 18 4.08 -8.37 -4.03
C LYS A 18 3.98 -7.10 -3.19
N LEU A 19 3.22 -6.10 -3.64
CA LEU A 19 3.01 -4.86 -2.88
C LEU A 19 2.31 -5.12 -1.54
N LYS A 20 1.28 -5.98 -1.51
CA LYS A 20 0.61 -6.40 -0.26
C LYS A 20 1.59 -7.03 0.72
N HIS A 21 2.48 -7.90 0.23
CA HIS A 21 3.50 -8.55 1.05
C HIS A 21 4.54 -7.55 1.58
N SER A 22 5.02 -6.63 0.73
CA SER A 22 5.92 -5.56 1.16
C SER A 22 5.29 -4.65 2.20
N ASN A 23 4.00 -4.31 2.05
CA ASN A 23 3.28 -3.49 3.03
C ASN A 23 3.22 -4.15 4.42
N HIS A 24 3.02 -5.47 4.47
CA HIS A 24 3.08 -6.23 5.74
C HIS A 24 4.46 -6.19 6.43
N SER A 25 5.52 -5.95 5.66
CA SER A 25 6.88 -5.84 6.16
C SER A 25 7.21 -4.44 6.71
N ILE A 26 6.35 -3.45 6.44
CA ILE A 26 6.45 -2.11 7.02
C ILE A 26 5.94 -2.18 8.46
N LYS A 27 6.80 -2.64 9.36
CA LYS A 27 6.64 -2.50 10.80
C LYS A 27 7.85 -1.76 11.33
N ALA A 28 7.65 -0.55 11.82
CA ALA A 28 8.68 0.08 12.61
C ALA A 28 8.78 -0.66 13.95
N SER A 29 9.98 -1.09 14.27
CA SER A 29 10.31 -1.83 15.50
C SER A 29 11.26 -1.01 16.36
N VAL A 30 11.21 0.31 16.21
CA VAL A 30 12.10 1.21 16.95
C VAL A 30 11.65 1.23 18.41
N PRO A 31 12.53 0.94 19.38
CA PRO A 31 12.16 0.92 20.79
C PRO A 31 11.72 2.30 21.30
N THR A 32 10.63 2.39 22.04
CA THR A 32 10.06 3.65 22.57
C THR A 32 10.20 3.83 24.08
N ASP A 33 11.09 3.05 24.71
CA ASP A 33 11.39 3.12 26.15
C ASP A 33 12.92 3.05 26.39
N VAL A 34 13.66 3.80 25.57
CA VAL A 34 15.12 3.92 25.63
C VAL A 34 15.55 4.75 26.83
N LYS A 35 14.70 5.65 27.34
CA LYS A 35 15.06 6.43 28.54
C LYS A 35 15.10 5.57 29.81
N GLY A 36 14.20 4.59 30.00
CA GLY A 36 14.07 3.88 31.27
C GLY A 36 13.95 4.84 32.48
N GLN A 37 14.90 4.77 33.43
CA GLN A 37 15.00 5.70 34.58
C GLN A 37 15.86 6.95 34.29
N ASN A 38 16.37 7.11 33.08
CA ASN A 38 17.22 8.24 32.70
C ASN A 38 16.38 9.53 32.55
N HIS A 39 16.79 10.57 33.27
CA HIS A 39 16.13 11.88 33.26
C HIS A 39 16.82 12.91 32.36
N LEU A 40 17.87 12.53 31.61
CA LEU A 40 18.52 13.43 30.66
C LEU A 40 17.56 13.77 29.51
N ASP A 41 17.47 15.05 29.19
CA ASP A 41 16.65 15.56 28.07
C ASP A 41 16.99 14.89 26.74
N THR A 42 18.24 14.45 26.56
CA THR A 42 18.67 13.74 25.35
C THR A 42 18.00 12.37 25.23
N ALA A 43 17.90 11.62 26.33
CA ALA A 43 17.22 10.32 26.34
C ALA A 43 15.72 10.47 26.07
N LYS A 44 15.09 11.50 26.63
CA LYS A 44 13.70 11.85 26.35
C LYS A 44 13.46 12.18 24.87
N LYS A 45 14.33 12.98 24.26
CA LYS A 45 14.24 13.32 22.83
C LYS A 45 14.42 12.11 21.91
N ILE A 46 15.27 11.15 22.29
CA ILE A 46 15.43 9.89 21.55
C ILE A 46 14.15 9.07 21.60
N ASP A 47 13.49 8.97 22.75
CA ASP A 47 12.20 8.27 22.87
C ASP A 47 11.10 8.95 22.03
N GLU A 48 10.99 10.27 22.10
CA GLU A 48 10.03 11.04 21.31
C GLU A 48 10.26 10.85 19.80
N LEU A 49 11.53 10.82 19.38
CA LEU A 49 11.91 10.57 17.99
C LEU A 49 11.54 9.14 17.55
N ASN A 50 11.84 8.15 18.39
CA ASN A 50 11.50 6.76 18.10
C ASN A 50 9.99 6.55 18.01
N GLN A 51 9.23 7.18 18.91
CA GLN A 51 7.77 7.16 18.84
C GLN A 51 7.27 7.79 17.53
N THR A 52 7.79 8.97 17.17
CA THR A 52 7.44 9.65 15.92
C THR A 52 7.76 8.79 14.70
N MET A 53 8.91 8.11 14.69
CA MET A 53 9.29 7.19 13.60
C MET A 53 8.31 6.03 13.47
N ASN A 54 7.85 5.46 14.60
CA ASN A 54 6.85 4.41 14.59
C ASN A 54 5.51 4.91 14.03
N GLU A 55 5.02 6.07 14.50
CA GLU A 55 3.78 6.68 14.02
C GLU A 55 3.80 6.98 12.52
N VAL A 56 4.93 7.50 12.02
CA VAL A 56 5.12 7.78 10.58
C VAL A 56 5.11 6.49 9.76
N ALA A 57 5.78 5.45 10.23
CA ALA A 57 5.81 4.17 9.52
C ALA A 57 4.43 3.51 9.47
N GLU A 58 3.66 3.55 10.56
CA GLU A 58 2.29 3.05 10.61
C GLU A 58 1.36 3.83 9.68
N SER A 59 1.47 5.16 9.70
CA SER A 59 0.71 6.05 8.82
C SER A 59 1.00 5.77 7.35
N TYR A 60 2.27 5.59 7.01
CA TYR A 60 2.70 5.23 5.65
C TYR A 60 2.16 3.86 5.23
N ALA A 61 2.28 2.83 6.08
CA ALA A 61 1.75 1.49 5.79
C ALA A 61 0.23 1.50 5.57
N SER A 62 -0.50 2.31 6.33
CA SER A 62 -1.95 2.49 6.17
C SER A 62 -2.29 3.15 4.82
N ALA A 63 -1.61 4.26 4.49
CA ALA A 63 -1.81 4.95 3.21
C ALA A 63 -1.47 4.05 2.01
N PHE A 64 -0.36 3.30 2.10
CA PHE A 64 0.06 2.39 1.05
C PHE A 64 -0.91 1.23 0.87
N SER A 65 -1.43 0.66 1.98
CA SER A 65 -2.50 -0.35 1.94
C SER A 65 -3.75 0.15 1.19
N LYS A 66 -4.19 1.38 1.49
CA LYS A 66 -5.32 2.01 0.80
C LYS A 66 -5.08 2.15 -0.70
N GLN A 67 -3.88 2.57 -1.10
CA GLN A 67 -3.52 2.72 -2.51
C GLN A 67 -3.47 1.37 -3.24
N ILE A 68 -2.99 0.32 -2.59
CA ILE A 68 -3.03 -1.05 -3.14
C ILE A 68 -4.48 -1.48 -3.39
N ALA A 69 -5.38 -1.28 -2.43
CA ALA A 69 -6.79 -1.64 -2.57
C ALA A 69 -7.48 -0.84 -3.69
N GLN A 70 -7.20 0.46 -3.80
CA GLN A 70 -7.73 1.29 -4.89
C GLN A 70 -7.23 0.83 -6.26
N THR A 71 -5.96 0.44 -6.36
CA THR A 71 -5.37 -0.09 -7.59
C THR A 71 -6.01 -1.41 -8.00
N GLU A 72 -6.25 -2.32 -7.04
CA GLU A 72 -6.93 -3.60 -7.29
C GLU A 72 -8.36 -3.39 -7.79
N SER A 73 -9.11 -2.49 -7.18
CA SER A 73 -10.46 -2.12 -7.63
C SER A 73 -10.47 -1.54 -9.04
N ALA A 74 -9.50 -0.68 -9.38
CA ALA A 74 -9.38 -0.11 -10.73
C ALA A 74 -9.11 -1.19 -11.78
N VAL A 75 -8.27 -2.18 -11.45
CA VAL A 75 -7.94 -3.29 -12.36
C VAL A 75 -9.16 -4.18 -12.62
N GLU A 76 -9.94 -4.50 -11.59
CA GLU A 76 -11.19 -5.26 -11.78
C GLU A 76 -12.24 -4.45 -12.55
N ALA A 77 -12.35 -3.14 -12.32
CA ALA A 77 -13.25 -2.28 -13.09
C ALA A 77 -12.91 -2.26 -14.59
N ILE A 78 -11.61 -2.18 -14.94
CA ILE A 78 -11.18 -2.26 -16.35
C ILE A 78 -11.53 -3.61 -16.95
N LYS A 79 -11.29 -4.70 -16.21
CA LYS A 79 -11.60 -6.06 -16.66
C LYS A 79 -13.10 -6.28 -16.88
N ASP A 80 -13.95 -5.75 -16.01
CA ASP A 80 -15.39 -5.87 -16.17
C ASP A 80 -15.93 -5.00 -17.31
N THR A 81 -15.35 -3.81 -17.51
CA THR A 81 -15.64 -2.98 -18.69
C THR A 81 -15.30 -3.71 -19.98
N ASP A 82 -14.14 -4.37 -20.04
CA ASP A 82 -13.69 -5.13 -21.21
C ASP A 82 -14.63 -6.31 -21.53
N LYS A 83 -15.07 -7.05 -20.49
CA LYS A 83 -16.07 -8.12 -20.65
C LYS A 83 -17.41 -7.61 -21.17
N GLN A 84 -17.89 -6.47 -20.64
CA GLN A 84 -19.16 -5.88 -21.06
C GLN A 84 -19.10 -5.45 -22.53
N LEU A 85 -18.00 -4.81 -22.94
CA LEU A 85 -17.77 -4.42 -24.32
C LEU A 85 -17.76 -5.64 -25.25
N ALA A 86 -16.98 -6.67 -24.92
CA ALA A 86 -16.92 -7.92 -25.70
C ALA A 86 -18.29 -8.61 -25.82
N SER A 87 -19.09 -8.60 -24.76
CA SER A 87 -20.45 -9.18 -24.76
C SER A 87 -21.41 -8.39 -25.64
N SER A 88 -21.34 -7.06 -25.61
CA SER A 88 -22.16 -6.19 -26.47
C SER A 88 -21.82 -6.35 -27.96
N MET A 89 -20.56 -6.64 -28.29
CA MET A 89 -20.11 -6.88 -29.67
C MET A 89 -20.53 -8.24 -30.22
N LYS A 90 -20.67 -9.26 -29.36
CA LYS A 90 -21.14 -10.61 -29.75
C LYS A 90 -22.65 -10.71 -30.00
N THR A 91 -23.41 -9.69 -29.57
CA THR A 91 -24.88 -9.67 -29.65
C THR A 91 -25.38 -8.86 -30.86
N LYS A 92 -24.47 -8.30 -31.67
CA LYS A 92 -24.75 -7.72 -33.00
C LYS A 92 -24.38 -8.71 -34.09
#